data_AF-A0A0F9K0T5-F1
#
_entry.id   AF-A0A0F9K0T5-F1
#
_cell.length_a   1.000
_cell.length_b   1.000
_cell.length_c   1.000
_cell.angle_alpha   90.00
_cell.angle_beta   90.00
_cell.angle_gamma   90.00
#
_symmetry.space_group_name_H-M   'P 1'
#
loop_
_entity.id
_entity.type
_entity.pdbx_description
1 polymer ?
#
loop_
_entity_poly.entity_id
_entity_poly.type
_entity_poly.pdbx_seq_one_letter_code
_entity_poly.pdbx_strand_id
1 'polypeptide(L)'
;MEKRDILEMILSGERITKKIKTKRGIFVMAFPLPRDLRAIEVDVARWIDGLPSESFTKSQMASFRAYATLDRLITDGPEWWKKMDSAEDCPDDELITHLYGRYLRLYQSTQKSISESKFNGDDGVGRTRNASEAVGN
;
A
#
# COMPACT_ATOMS: atom_id res chain seq x y z
N MET A 1 6.69 -26.97 -2.84
CA MET A 1 5.95 -25.78 -3.33
C MET A 1 6.93 -24.63 -3.33
N GLU A 2 7.37 -24.19 -4.50
CA GLU A 2 8.22 -23.00 -4.62
C GLU A 2 7.42 -21.78 -4.15
N LYS A 3 8.02 -20.95 -3.29
CA LYS A 3 7.43 -19.66 -2.94
C LYS A 3 7.55 -18.79 -4.18
N ARG A 4 6.40 -18.43 -4.78
CA ARG A 4 6.34 -17.45 -5.86
C ARG A 4 6.98 -16.13 -5.39
N ASP A 5 7.70 -15.49 -6.29
CA ASP A 5 8.42 -14.27 -5.99
C ASP A 5 7.45 -13.12 -5.67
N ILE A 6 7.72 -12.36 -4.60
CA ILE A 6 6.82 -11.31 -4.11
C ILE A 6 6.60 -10.20 -5.15
N LEU A 7 7.65 -9.86 -5.92
CA LEU A 7 7.58 -8.80 -6.92
C LEU A 7 6.76 -9.29 -8.12
N GLU A 8 6.99 -10.52 -8.57
CA GLU A 8 6.19 -11.16 -9.63
C GLU A 8 4.70 -11.19 -9.27
N MET A 9 4.36 -11.59 -8.04
CA MET A 9 2.98 -11.58 -7.55
C MET A 9 2.35 -10.18 -7.61
N ILE A 10 3.08 -9.15 -7.17
CA ILE A 10 2.56 -7.77 -7.19
C ILE A 10 2.36 -7.29 -8.64
N LEU A 11 3.32 -7.59 -9.53
CA LEU A 11 3.27 -7.19 -10.93
C LEU A 11 2.18 -7.92 -11.73
N SER A 12 1.85 -9.16 -11.35
CA SER A 12 0.73 -9.91 -11.94
C SER A 12 -0.65 -9.43 -11.44
N GLY A 13 -0.68 -8.47 -10.52
CA GLY A 13 -1.91 -7.89 -9.97
C GLY A 13 -2.39 -8.56 -8.69
N GLU A 14 -1.64 -9.50 -8.10
CA GLU A 14 -2.00 -10.05 -6.80
C GLU A 14 -1.79 -9.03 -5.69
N ARG A 15 -2.79 -8.92 -4.81
CA ARG A 15 -2.74 -7.99 -3.67
C ARG A 15 -2.18 -8.72 -2.45
N ILE A 16 -1.02 -8.28 -1.97
CA ILE A 16 -0.49 -8.76 -0.70
C ILE A 16 -1.36 -8.23 0.43
N THR A 17 -1.96 -9.14 1.20
CA THR A 17 -2.81 -8.79 2.34
C THR A 17 -2.36 -9.48 3.61
N LYS A 18 -2.69 -8.89 4.76
CA LYS A 18 -2.37 -9.43 6.07
C LYS A 18 -3.58 -9.31 7.00
N LYS A 19 -3.92 -10.43 7.65
CA LYS A 19 -4.90 -10.44 8.73
C LYS A 19 -4.26 -9.92 10.02
N ILE A 20 -4.91 -8.97 10.67
CA ILE A 20 -4.50 -8.38 11.93
C ILE A 20 -5.59 -8.69 12.96
N LYS A 21 -5.25 -9.51 13.96
CA LYS A 21 -6.16 -9.82 15.06
C LYS A 21 -5.96 -8.81 16.19
N THR A 22 -7.05 -8.21 16.66
CA THR A 22 -7.07 -7.28 17.81
C THR A 22 -8.16 -7.70 18.79
N LYS A 23 -8.24 -7.02 19.94
CA LYS A 23 -9.36 -7.19 20.90
C LYS A 23 -10.71 -6.73 20.33
N ARG A 24 -10.70 -5.97 19.23
CA ARG A 24 -11.90 -5.38 18.59
C ARG A 24 -12.35 -6.12 17.34
N GLY A 25 -11.61 -7.17 16.95
CA GLY A 25 -11.95 -8.05 15.83
C GLY A 25 -10.76 -8.31 14.91
N ILE A 26 -11.05 -8.75 13.68
CA ILE A 26 -10.05 -9.09 12.68
C ILE A 26 -10.15 -8.10 11.54
N PHE A 27 -9.01 -7.52 11.18
CA PHE A 27 -8.87 -6.60 10.05
C PHE A 27 -8.05 -7.27 8.96
N VAL A 28 -8.36 -6.97 7.71
CA VAL A 28 -7.55 -7.35 6.54
C VAL A 28 -6.95 -6.08 5.99
N MET A 29 -5.62 -6.04 5.96
CA MET A 29 -4.87 -4.88 5.50
C MET A 29 -4.07 -5.23 4.26
N ALA A 30 -4.13 -4.39 3.25
CA ALA A 30 -3.37 -4.55 2.02
C ALA A 30 -2.03 -3.80 2.07
N PHE A 31 -1.04 -4.35 1.40
CA PHE A 31 0.15 -3.61 1.01
C PHE A 31 -0.22 -2.51 -0.01
N PRO A 32 0.20 -1.25 0.18
CA PRO A 32 -0.11 -0.18 -0.76
C PRO A 32 0.74 -0.28 -2.02
N LEU A 33 0.11 -0.03 -3.17
CA LEU A 33 0.82 0.31 -4.40
C LEU A 33 1.09 1.82 -4.45
N PRO A 34 1.99 2.31 -5.34
CA PRO A 34 2.24 3.74 -5.48
C PRO A 34 0.99 4.60 -5.72
N ARG A 35 -0.03 4.05 -6.39
CA ARG A 35 -1.32 4.72 -6.58
C ARG A 35 -2.08 4.92 -5.26
N ASP A 36 -1.98 3.98 -4.34
CA ASP A 36 -2.65 4.04 -3.04
C ASP A 36 -1.94 5.06 -2.14
N LEU A 37 -0.59 5.07 -2.17
CA LEU A 37 0.22 6.09 -1.47
C LEU A 37 -0.14 7.51 -1.95
N ARG A 38 -0.28 7.71 -3.27
CA ARG A 38 -0.72 9.00 -3.81
C ARG A 38 -2.14 9.35 -3.35
N ALA A 39 -3.06 8.39 -3.30
CA ALA A 39 -4.42 8.63 -2.82
C ALA A 39 -4.45 9.03 -1.34
N ILE A 40 -3.62 8.40 -0.50
CA ILE A 40 -3.45 8.77 0.91
C ILE A 40 -3.01 10.24 1.04
N GLU A 41 -1.99 10.67 0.29
CA GLU A 41 -1.55 12.07 0.36
C GLU A 41 -2.61 13.06 -0.16
N VAL A 42 -3.42 12.66 -1.15
CA VAL A 42 -4.57 13.46 -1.61
C VAL A 42 -5.62 13.61 -0.51
N ASP A 43 -5.90 12.55 0.26
CA ASP A 43 -6.86 12.64 1.37
C ASP A 43 -6.33 13.49 2.52
N VAL A 44 -5.05 13.36 2.86
CA VAL A 44 -4.39 14.25 3.83
C VAL A 44 -4.46 15.71 3.36
N ALA A 45 -4.23 15.97 2.07
CA ALA A 45 -4.32 17.31 1.49
C ALA A 45 -5.74 17.89 1.56
N ARG A 46 -6.78 17.05 1.49
CA ARG A 46 -8.18 17.47 1.68
C ARG A 46 -8.46 17.87 3.12
N TRP A 47 -7.93 17.13 4.10
CA TRP A 47 -8.14 17.44 5.52
C TRP A 47 -7.43 18.71 5.99
N ILE A 48 -6.29 19.05 5.40
CA ILE A 48 -5.64 20.33 5.68
C ILE A 48 -6.29 21.52 4.96
N ASP A 49 -7.28 21.29 4.11
CA ASP A 49 -8.13 22.30 3.44
C ASP A 49 -7.36 23.49 2.84
N GLY A 50 -6.28 23.19 2.12
CA GLY A 50 -5.45 24.19 1.46
C GLY A 50 -4.52 25.00 2.39
N LEU A 51 -4.54 24.74 3.69
CA LEU A 51 -3.59 25.32 4.63
C LEU A 51 -2.21 24.64 4.51
N PRO A 52 -1.12 25.38 4.72
CA PRO A 52 0.22 24.80 4.81
C PRO A 52 0.30 23.75 5.93
N SER A 53 1.09 22.69 5.71
CA SER A 53 1.28 21.62 6.71
C SER A 53 1.83 22.13 8.05
N GLU A 54 2.56 23.24 8.01
CA GLU A 54 3.16 23.95 9.14
C GLU A 54 2.12 24.62 10.05
N SER A 55 0.90 24.82 9.55
CA SER A 55 -0.24 25.28 10.35
C SER A 55 -0.76 24.22 11.33
N PHE A 56 -0.31 22.97 11.18
CA PHE A 56 -0.70 21.85 12.03
C PHE A 56 0.49 21.35 12.84
N THR A 57 0.20 20.85 14.04
CA THR A 57 1.23 20.18 14.83
C THR A 57 1.70 18.90 14.12
N LYS A 58 2.93 18.48 14.41
CA LYS A 58 3.45 17.19 13.92
C LYS A 58 2.55 16.02 14.31
N SER A 59 1.91 16.09 15.48
CA SER A 59 0.97 15.08 15.95
C SER A 59 -0.29 15.03 15.09
N GLN A 60 -0.90 16.18 14.79
CA GLN A 60 -2.08 16.25 13.92
C GLN A 60 -1.77 15.72 12.52
N MET A 61 -0.64 16.15 11.93
CA MET A 61 -0.21 15.64 10.62
C MET A 61 0.05 14.13 10.63
N ALA A 62 0.58 13.59 11.73
CA ALA A 62 0.76 12.15 11.88
C ALA A 62 -0.58 11.41 11.98
N SER A 63 -1.55 11.95 12.73
CA SER A 63 -2.90 11.39 12.83
C SER A 63 -3.62 11.40 11.49
N PHE A 64 -3.61 12.51 10.76
CA PHE A 64 -4.15 12.60 9.40
C PHE A 64 -3.52 11.54 8.49
N ARG A 65 -2.19 11.38 8.49
CA ARG A 65 -1.59 10.30 7.69
C ARG A 65 -2.03 8.92 8.14
N ALA A 66 -2.16 8.68 9.44
CA ALA A 66 -2.62 7.40 9.97
C ALA A 66 -4.06 7.09 9.53
N TYR A 67 -5.00 8.01 9.71
CA TYR A 67 -6.40 7.80 9.34
C TYR A 67 -6.55 7.55 7.83
N ALA A 68 -5.98 8.42 7.00
CA ALA A 68 -6.03 8.27 5.53
C ALA A 68 -5.42 6.94 5.07
N THR A 69 -4.33 6.51 5.72
CA THR A 69 -3.72 5.22 5.43
C THR A 69 -4.66 4.07 5.78
N LEU A 70 -5.30 4.10 6.94
CA LEU A 70 -6.19 3.03 7.39
C LEU A 70 -7.45 2.96 6.53
N ASP A 71 -8.04 4.09 6.16
CA ASP A 71 -9.21 4.18 5.28
C ASP A 71 -8.95 3.55 3.91
N ARG A 72 -7.74 3.72 3.39
CA ARG A 72 -7.36 3.18 2.08
C ARG A 72 -6.95 1.72 2.12
N LEU A 73 -6.27 1.29 3.18
CA LEU A 73 -5.57 0.02 3.20
C LEU A 73 -6.27 -1.09 3.98
N ILE A 74 -7.22 -0.76 4.87
CA ILE A 74 -8.10 -1.76 5.46
C ILE A 74 -9.16 -2.13 4.42
N THR A 75 -9.08 -3.35 3.90
CA THR A 75 -9.99 -3.85 2.86
C THR A 75 -11.16 -4.64 3.43
N ASP A 76 -11.05 -5.11 4.66
CA ASP A 76 -12.10 -5.81 5.37
C ASP A 76 -11.87 -5.68 6.88
N GLY A 77 -12.94 -5.80 7.67
CA GLY A 77 -12.91 -5.57 9.10
C GLY A 77 -14.21 -5.98 9.79
N PRO A 78 -14.30 -5.75 11.10
CA PRO A 78 -15.54 -5.95 11.85
C PRO A 78 -16.69 -5.08 11.31
N GLU A 79 -17.93 -5.53 11.47
CA GLU A 79 -19.10 -4.79 10.98
C GLU A 79 -19.23 -3.38 11.54
N TRP A 80 -18.80 -3.15 12.78
CA TRP A 80 -18.79 -1.81 13.36
C TRP A 80 -17.79 -0.88 12.65
N TRP A 81 -16.65 -1.40 12.17
CA TRP A 81 -15.66 -0.62 11.45
C TRP A 81 -16.18 -0.22 10.06
N LYS A 82 -16.84 -1.15 9.37
CA LYS A 82 -17.42 -0.92 8.04
C LYS A 82 -18.55 0.11 8.02
N LYS A 83 -19.13 0.43 9.18
CA LYS A 83 -20.18 1.44 9.34
C LYS A 83 -19.62 2.84 9.59
N MET A 84 -18.32 2.96 9.86
CA MET A 84 -17.66 4.26 10.01
C MET A 84 -17.27 4.76 8.63
N ASP A 85 -17.36 6.08 8.44
CA ASP A 85 -16.96 6.71 7.18
C ASP A 85 -15.43 6.86 7.13
N SER A 86 -14.80 7.10 8.26
CA SER A 86 -13.34 7.18 8.39
C SER A 86 -12.81 6.56 9.68
N ALA A 87 -11.55 6.16 9.67
CA ALA A 87 -10.73 5.85 10.83
C ALA A 87 -10.60 7.04 11.79
N GLU A 88 -10.80 8.28 11.32
CA GLU A 88 -10.88 9.47 12.17
C GLU A 88 -12.07 9.39 13.16
N ASP A 89 -13.16 8.73 12.78
CA ASP A 89 -14.35 8.55 13.63
C ASP A 89 -14.17 7.51 14.74
N CYS A 90 -13.04 6.81 14.76
CA CYS A 90 -12.76 5.77 15.73
C CYS A 90 -12.25 6.36 17.06
N PRO A 91 -12.98 6.25 18.18
CA PRO A 91 -12.56 6.82 19.45
C PRO A 91 -11.47 6.01 20.18
N ASP A 92 -11.07 4.85 19.64
CA ASP A 92 -10.04 3.96 20.21
C ASP A 92 -8.66 4.28 19.59
N ASP A 93 -7.98 5.30 20.14
CA ASP A 93 -6.65 5.75 19.67
C ASP A 93 -5.58 4.64 19.74
N GLU A 94 -5.69 3.74 20.73
CA GLU A 94 -4.79 2.60 20.87
C GLU A 94 -4.97 1.64 19.68
N LEU A 95 -6.20 1.39 19.26
CA LEU A 95 -6.49 0.58 18.08
C LEU A 95 -5.93 1.23 16.81
N ILE A 96 -6.16 2.52 16.60
CA ILE A 96 -5.62 3.25 15.44
C ILE A 96 -4.10 3.15 15.39
N THR A 97 -3.44 3.44 16.52
CA THR A 97 -1.99 3.34 16.65
C THR A 97 -1.51 1.92 16.38
N HIS A 98 -2.22 0.90 16.89
CA HIS A 98 -1.89 -0.50 16.64
C HIS A 98 -1.98 -0.86 15.16
N LEU A 99 -3.11 -0.52 14.51
CA LEU A 99 -3.34 -0.83 13.10
C LEU A 99 -2.32 -0.12 12.21
N TYR A 100 -2.06 1.17 12.45
CA TYR A 100 -1.06 1.92 11.70
C TYR A 100 0.35 1.37 11.91
N GLY A 101 0.71 0.98 13.14
CA GLY A 101 1.96 0.28 13.41
C GLY A 101 2.08 -1.08 12.69
N ARG A 102 0.97 -1.80 12.50
CA ARG A 102 0.95 -3.05 11.71
C ARG A 102 1.12 -2.79 10.21
N TYR A 103 0.55 -1.71 9.70
CA TYR A 103 0.79 -1.22 8.35
C TYR A 103 2.29 -0.96 8.12
N LEU A 104 2.94 -0.16 8.97
CA LEU A 104 4.35 0.19 8.81
C LEU A 104 5.24 -1.07 8.73
N ARG A 105 4.96 -2.07 9.57
CA ARG A 105 5.67 -3.36 9.55
C ARG A 105 5.38 -4.15 8.27
N LEU A 106 4.14 -4.18 7.80
CA LEU A 106 3.78 -4.84 6.53
C LEU A 106 4.58 -4.20 5.39
N TYR A 107 4.51 -2.88 5.26
CA TYR A 107 5.20 -2.12 4.23
C TYR A 107 6.71 -2.39 4.23
N GLN A 108 7.37 -2.22 5.38
CA GLN A 108 8.81 -2.46 5.51
C GLN A 108 9.19 -3.91 5.17
N SER A 109 8.42 -4.89 5.66
CA SER A 109 8.72 -6.30 5.39
C SER A 109 8.55 -6.66 3.92
N THR A 110 7.50 -6.16 3.27
CA THR A 110 7.25 -6.42 1.84
C THR A 110 8.28 -5.70 0.97
N GLN A 111 8.62 -4.44 1.27
CA GLN A 111 9.67 -3.71 0.55
C GLN A 111 11.04 -4.40 0.66
N LYS A 112 11.37 -4.93 1.85
CA LYS A 112 12.57 -5.75 2.03
C LYS A 112 12.52 -7.00 1.15
N SER A 113 11.41 -7.74 1.16
CA SER A 113 11.24 -8.91 0.30
C SER A 113 11.31 -8.57 -1.20
N ILE A 114 10.82 -7.40 -1.61
CA ILE A 114 10.97 -6.91 -2.99
C ILE A 114 12.45 -6.66 -3.31
N SER A 115 13.20 -6.01 -2.40
CA SER A 115 14.64 -5.76 -2.63
C SER A 115 15.49 -7.04 -2.68
N GLU A 116 15.00 -8.12 -2.06
CA GLU A 116 15.63 -9.45 -2.05
C GLU A 116 15.05 -10.39 -3.13
N SER A 117 14.10 -9.90 -3.94
CA SER A 117 13.47 -10.64 -5.03
C SER A 117 14.50 -11.12 -6.04
N LYS A 118 14.27 -12.31 -6.59
CA LYS A 118 15.07 -12.86 -7.70
C LYS A 118 14.33 -12.75 -9.04
N PHE A 119 13.26 -11.98 -9.08
CA PHE A 119 12.53 -11.71 -10.31
C PHE A 119 13.43 -10.91 -11.25
N ASN A 120 14.03 -11.63 -12.20
CA ASN A 120 14.66 -11.05 -13.36
C ASN A 120 13.56 -10.93 -14.41
N GLY A 121 12.98 -9.73 -14.56
CA GLY A 121 12.04 -9.47 -15.65
C GLY A 121 12.69 -9.91 -16.95
N ASP A 122 12.09 -10.86 -17.66
CA ASP A 122 12.65 -11.36 -18.90
C ASP A 122 12.78 -10.17 -19.86
N ASP A 123 13.99 -9.92 -20.38
CA ASP A 123 14.33 -8.83 -21.32
C ASP A 123 13.73 -9.12 -22.73
N GLY A 124 12.50 -9.62 -22.78
CA GLY A 124 11.78 -10.09 -23.96
C GLY A 124 11.34 -8.97 -24.92
N VAL A 125 12.09 -7.88 -25.00
CA VAL A 125 11.91 -6.83 -26.01
C VAL A 125 13.22 -6.65 -26.78
N GLY A 126 13.32 -7.34 -27.92
CA GLY A 126 14.14 -6.87 -29.04
C GLY A 126 15.40 -7.65 -29.39
N ARG A 127 15.34 -8.97 -29.61
CA ARG A 127 16.19 -9.54 -30.68
C ARG A 127 15.62 -9.09 -32.01
N THR A 128 16.06 -7.93 -32.48
CA THR A 128 15.93 -7.53 -33.89
C THR A 128 16.42 -8.70 -34.72
N ARG A 129 15.51 -9.36 -35.46
CA ARG A 129 15.91 -10.25 -36.53
C ARG A 129 16.69 -9.37 -37.50
N ASN A 130 18.00 -9.59 -37.60
CA ASN A 130 18.78 -9.11 -38.73
C ASN A 130 18.09 -9.62 -39.98
N ALA A 131 17.35 -8.74 -40.66
CA ALA A 131 16.94 -8.98 -42.04
C ALA A 131 18.22 -8.91 -42.85
N SER A 132 18.71 -10.09 -43.24
CA SER A 132 19.86 -10.23 -44.12
C SER A 132 19.62 -9.51 -45.44
N GLU A 133 20.73 -9.07 -46.01
CA GLU A 133 20.99 -8.91 -47.44
C GLU A 133 20.09 -9.76 -48.36
N ALA A 134 19.57 -9.09 -49.41
CA ALA A 134 19.08 -9.56 -50.72
C ALA A 134 17.93 -8.61 -51.12
N VAL A 135 17.93 -7.84 -52.21
CA VAL A 135 18.45 -8.07 -53.56
C VAL A 135 18.70 -6.69 -54.21
N GLY A 136 19.75 -6.57 -55.02
CA GLY A 136 19.93 -5.43 -55.91
C GLY A 136 18.89 -5.40 -57.03
N ASN A 137 18.58 -4.18 -57.46
CA ASN A 137 18.45 -3.77 -58.86
C ASN A 137 18.39 -2.24 -58.91
#